data_AF-A0A560B1M8-F1
#
_entry.id   AF-A0A560B1M8-F1
#
_cell.length_a   1.000
_cell.length_b   1.000
_cell.length_c   1.000
_cell.angle_alpha   90.00
_cell.angle_beta   90.00
_cell.angle_gamma   90.00
#
_symmetry.space_group_name_H-M   'P 1'
#
loop_
_entity.id
_entity.type
_entity.pdbx_description
1 polymer ?
#
loop_
_entity_poly.entity_id
_entity_poly.type
_entity_poly.pdbx_seq_one_letter_code
_entity_poly.pdbx_strand_id
1 'polypeptide(L)'
;MHPIPRDASPDGTLAPLLEGCRFVMNRRDRHGSDIVETRLMRRKAIRVMGEEAAGTVYEPDRLTRKSGATGAACRCPPAPNAGRTT
;
A
#
# COMPACT_ATOMS: atom_id res chain seq x y z
N MET A 1 -19.39 -0.38 -10.21
CA MET A 1 -18.22 -0.26 -9.31
C MET A 1 -17.97 -1.63 -8.71
N HIS A 2 -16.83 -2.27 -9.01
CA HIS A 2 -16.52 -3.58 -8.45
C HIS A 2 -16.02 -3.42 -7.01
N PRO A 3 -16.54 -4.20 -6.04
CA PRO A 3 -16.05 -4.12 -4.67
C PRO A 3 -14.60 -4.61 -4.60
N ILE A 4 -13.76 -3.88 -3.86
CA ILE A 4 -12.39 -4.29 -3.59
C ILE A 4 -12.44 -5.58 -2.75
N PRO A 5 -11.74 -6.66 -3.15
CA PRO A 5 -11.71 -7.89 -2.39
C PRO A 5 -11.13 -7.64 -0.99
N ARG A 6 -11.77 -8.22 0.02
CA ARG A 6 -11.35 -8.14 1.42
C ARG A 6 -10.57 -9.38 1.81
N ASP A 7 -9.49 -9.19 2.55
CA ASP A 7 -8.79 -10.30 3.19
C ASP A 7 -9.73 -11.00 4.17
N ALA A 8 -9.71 -12.33 4.16
CA ALA A 8 -10.58 -13.15 5.01
C ALA A 8 -10.22 -13.06 6.51
N SER A 9 -8.99 -12.63 6.83
CA SER A 9 -8.57 -12.48 8.22
C SER A 9 -9.19 -11.22 8.85
N PRO A 10 -9.75 -11.31 10.08
CA PRO A 10 -10.28 -10.14 10.78
C PRO A 10 -9.20 -9.09 11.09
N ASP A 11 -7.95 -9.53 11.29
CA ASP A 11 -6.76 -8.68 11.38
C ASP A 11 -5.54 -9.45 10.83
N GLY A 12 -4.82 -8.85 9.89
CA GLY A 12 -3.68 -9.44 9.19
C GLY A 12 -2.34 -9.20 9.87
N THR A 13 -2.29 -8.54 11.02
CA THR A 13 -1.05 -8.06 11.66
C THR A 13 0.03 -9.12 11.88
N LEU A 14 -0.35 -10.34 12.22
CA LEU A 14 0.61 -11.41 12.51
C LEU A 14 1.29 -11.94 11.25
N ALA A 15 0.63 -11.87 10.10
CA ALA A 15 1.15 -12.45 8.87
C ALA A 15 2.42 -11.75 8.34
N PRO A 16 2.52 -10.40 8.32
CA PRO A 16 3.78 -9.71 8.05
C PRO A 16 4.91 -10.06 9.03
N LEU A 17 4.58 -10.29 10.31
CA LEU A 17 5.58 -10.62 11.35
C LEU A 17 6.16 -12.02 11.16
N LEU A 18 5.33 -12.98 10.71
CA LEU A 18 5.73 -14.36 10.50
C LEU A 18 6.36 -14.60 9.13
N GLU A 19 5.83 -13.96 8.08
CA GLU A 19 6.22 -14.21 6.69
C GLU A 19 7.26 -13.18 6.17
N GLY A 20 7.47 -12.08 6.91
CA GLY A 20 8.36 -11.00 6.51
C GLY A 20 7.97 -10.39 5.16
N CYS A 21 8.95 -10.09 4.32
CA CYS A 21 8.72 -9.53 2.98
C CYS A 21 7.90 -10.46 2.05
N ARG A 22 7.83 -11.77 2.34
CA ARG A 22 7.05 -12.72 1.54
C ARG A 22 5.54 -12.59 1.77
N PHE A 23 5.11 -11.99 2.89
CA PHE A 23 3.69 -11.78 3.20
C PHE A 23 2.90 -11.23 2.02
N VAL A 24 3.46 -10.20 1.41
CA VAL A 24 2.90 -9.51 0.26
C VAL A 24 2.76 -10.51 -0.90
N MET A 25 3.84 -11.14 -1.35
CA MET A 25 3.79 -12.08 -2.49
C MET A 25 2.82 -13.24 -2.24
N ASN A 26 2.92 -13.90 -1.07
CA ASN A 26 2.05 -15.04 -0.71
C ASN A 26 0.56 -14.68 -0.74
N ARG A 27 0.20 -13.45 -0.34
CA ARG A 27 -1.19 -12.99 -0.37
C ARG A 27 -1.65 -12.62 -1.78
N ARG A 28 -0.76 -12.17 -2.67
CA ARG A 28 -1.10 -11.92 -4.08
C ARG A 28 -1.50 -13.22 -4.75
N ASP A 29 -0.69 -14.27 -4.57
CA ASP A 29 -0.93 -15.58 -5.17
C ASP A 29 -2.24 -16.21 -4.68
N ARG A 30 -2.61 -15.97 -3.43
CA ARG A 30 -3.89 -16.46 -2.85
C ARG A 30 -5.12 -15.74 -3.37
N HIS A 31 -5.05 -14.41 -3.55
CA HIS A 31 -6.22 -13.59 -3.88
C HIS A 31 -6.36 -13.32 -5.38
N GLY A 32 -5.29 -13.51 -6.17
CA GLY A 32 -5.29 -13.24 -7.61
C GLY A 32 -5.57 -11.78 -7.96
N SER A 33 -5.43 -10.86 -7.00
CA SER A 33 -5.74 -9.44 -7.13
C SER A 33 -4.56 -8.60 -6.70
N ASP A 34 -4.27 -7.56 -7.47
CA ASP A 34 -3.24 -6.58 -7.16
C ASP A 34 -3.74 -5.49 -6.19
N ILE A 35 -5.04 -5.46 -5.87
CA ILE A 35 -5.63 -4.59 -4.84
C ILE A 35 -6.48 -5.41 -3.86
N VAL A 36 -6.19 -5.27 -2.55
CA VAL A 36 -6.92 -5.97 -1.48
C VAL A 36 -7.05 -5.06 -0.26
N GLU A 37 -8.24 -5.05 0.34
CA GLU A 37 -8.50 -4.43 1.63
C GLU A 37 -8.18 -5.39 2.77
N THR A 38 -7.38 -4.97 3.75
CA THR A 38 -7.03 -5.76 4.94
C THR A 38 -7.05 -4.87 6.18
N ARG A 39 -6.75 -5.44 7.35
CA ARG A 39 -6.56 -4.70 8.59
C ARG A 39 -5.17 -4.99 9.15
N LEU A 40 -4.42 -3.95 9.48
CA LEU A 40 -3.09 -4.02 10.08
C LEU A 40 -3.06 -3.08 11.27
N MET A 41 -2.53 -3.56 12.40
CA MET A 41 -2.51 -2.85 13.68
C MET A 41 -3.90 -2.31 14.07
N ARG A 42 -4.94 -3.12 13.87
CA ARG A 42 -6.37 -2.76 14.06
C ARG A 42 -6.88 -1.62 13.18
N ARG A 43 -6.11 -1.16 12.20
CA ARG A 43 -6.53 -0.12 11.24
C ARG A 43 -6.78 -0.72 9.87
N LYS A 44 -7.84 -0.23 9.22
CA LYS A 44 -8.11 -0.56 7.83
C LYS A 44 -6.94 -0.09 6.96
N ALA A 45 -6.43 -0.99 6.13
CA ALA A 45 -5.31 -0.77 5.23
C ALA A 45 -5.68 -1.28 3.84
N ILE A 46 -5.21 -0.58 2.82
CA ILE A 46 -5.31 -1.04 1.43
C ILE A 46 -3.91 -1.46 1.01
N ARG A 47 -3.80 -2.68 0.51
CA ARG A 47 -2.59 -3.16 -0.14
C ARG A 47 -2.78 -3.06 -1.64
N VAL A 48 -1.78 -2.49 -2.32
CA VAL A 48 -1.72 -2.39 -3.77
C VAL A 48 -0.38 -2.94 -4.28
N MET A 49 -0.38 -3.55 -5.46
CA MET A 49 0.76 -4.19 -6.10
C MET A 49 0.83 -3.82 -7.58
N GLY A 50 2.02 -3.97 -8.17
CA GLY A 50 2.24 -3.69 -9.59
C GLY A 50 2.75 -2.28 -9.85
N GLU A 51 3.19 -2.06 -11.09
CA GLU A 51 3.83 -0.83 -11.54
C GLU A 51 2.86 0.36 -11.51
N GLU A 52 1.66 0.18 -12.07
CA GLU A 52 0.58 1.18 -12.06
C GLU A 52 0.21 1.64 -10.62
N ALA A 53 0.15 0.68 -9.71
CA ALA A 53 -0.11 0.95 -8.29
C ALA A 53 1.03 1.74 -7.65
N ALA A 54 2.28 1.38 -7.94
CA ALA A 54 3.45 2.11 -7.45
C ALA A 54 3.44 3.55 -7.96
N GLY A 55 3.16 3.77 -9.25
CA GLY A 55 2.99 5.11 -9.82
C GLY A 55 1.98 5.95 -9.04
N THR A 56 0.80 5.38 -8.75
CA THR A 56 -0.23 6.06 -7.96
C THR A 56 0.20 6.35 -6.51
N VAL A 57 0.97 5.46 -5.89
CA VAL A 57 1.45 5.62 -4.50
C VAL A 57 2.53 6.70 -4.39
N TYR A 58 3.38 6.82 -5.41
CA TYR A 58 4.45 7.81 -5.46
C TYR A 58 4.04 9.13 -6.12
N GLU A 59 2.86 9.18 -6.76
CA GLU A 59 2.29 10.42 -7.29
C GLU A 59 2.12 11.45 -6.15
N PRO A 60 2.69 12.66 -6.29
CA PRO A 60 2.51 13.71 -5.30
C PRO A 60 1.02 14.01 -5.07
N ASP A 61 0.70 14.47 -3.86
CA ASP A 61 -0.63 14.93 -3.45
C ASP A 61 -1.76 13.86 -3.43
N ARG A 62 -1.50 12.61 -3.84
CA ARG A 62 -2.47 11.50 -3.71
C ARG A 62 -2.45 10.83 -2.35
N LEU A 63 -1.29 10.77 -1.71
CA LEU A 63 -1.10 10.16 -0.40
C LEU A 63 -0.27 11.07 0.50
N THR A 64 -0.67 11.18 1.77
CA THR A 64 0.12 11.90 2.77
C THR A 64 0.83 10.92 3.70
N ARG A 65 2.15 11.06 3.86
CA ARG A 65 2.87 10.37 4.94
C ARG A 65 2.91 11.27 6.18
N LYS A 66 2.00 11.03 7.11
CA LYS A 66 2.07 11.62 8.47
C LYS A 66 2.79 10.63 9.38
N SER A 67 4.03 10.93 9.76
CA SER A 67 4.73 10.17 10.81
C SER A 67 4.04 10.37 12.16
N GLY A 68 4.05 9.35 13.02
CA GLY A 68 3.61 9.47 14.42
C GLY A 68 4.51 10.38 15.27
N ALA A 69 5.69 10.76 14.77
CA ALA A 69 6.53 11.82 15.34
C ALA A 69 6.05 13.17 14.80
N THR A 70 5.54 13.99 15.72
CA THR A 70 5.19 15.42 15.64
C THR A 70 5.17 16.06 14.24
N GLY A 71 3.96 16.22 13.69
CA GLY A 71 3.50 17.51 13.14
C GLY A 71 4.12 18.07 11.85
N ALA A 72 5.14 17.47 11.25
CA ALA A 72 5.57 17.85 9.91
C ALA A 72 4.94 16.88 8.91
N ALA A 73 3.90 17.32 8.20
CA ALA A 73 3.60 16.71 6.92
C ALA A 73 4.88 16.88 6.09
N CYS A 74 5.62 15.80 5.85
CA CYS A 74 6.62 15.80 4.78
C CYS A 74 5.83 16.10 3.51
N ARG A 75 5.81 17.37 3.09
CA ARG A 75 5.51 17.73 1.71
C ARG A 75 6.51 16.93 0.90
N CYS A 76 6.04 15.94 0.14
CA CYS A 76 6.89 15.35 -0.88
C CYS A 76 7.29 16.51 -1.79
N PRO A 77 8.59 16.83 -1.92
CA PRO A 77 9.02 17.69 -3.02
C PRO A 77 8.59 17.02 -4.34
N PRO A 78 8.24 17.80 -5.38
CA PRO A 78 7.85 17.23 -6.67
C PRO A 78 8.96 16.30 -7.18
N ALA A 79 8.56 15.12 -7.69
CA ALA A 79 9.49 14.08 -8.13
C ALA A 79 10.48 14.63 -9.18
N PRO A 80 11.80 14.37 -9.06
CA PRO A 80 12.83 14.94 -9.93
C PRO A 80 12.81 14.40 -11.38
N ASN A 81 11.84 13.57 -11.74
CA ASN A 81 11.80 12.81 -12.99
C ASN A 81 10.47 12.92 -13.74
N ALA A 82 9.66 13.95 -13.50
CA ALA A 82 8.44 14.27 -14.27
C ALA A 82 8.68 14.71 -15.74
N GLY A 83 9.77 14.25 -16.37
CA GLY A 83 10.19 14.68 -17.71
C GLY A 83 11.11 13.71 -18.46
N ARG A 84 11.18 12.43 -18.07
CA ARG A 84 11.89 11.40 -18.87
C ARG A 84 10.89 10.41 -19.44
N THR A 85 10.19 10.87 -20.47
CA THR A 85 9.68 10.01 -21.53
C THR A 85 10.83 9.83 -22.52
N THR A 86 11.33 8.62 -22.69
CA THR A 86 12.11 8.22 -23.87
C THR A 86 11.89 6.74 -24.11
#